data_AF-A0A3D0UL33-F1
#
_entry.id   AF-A0A3D0UL33-F1
#
_cell.length_a   1.000
_cell.length_b   1.000
_cell.length_c   1.000
_cell.angle_alpha   90.00
_cell.angle_beta   90.00
_cell.angle_gamma   90.00
#
_symmetry.space_group_name_H-M   'P 1'
#
loop_
_entity.id
_entity.type
_entity.pdbx_description
1 polymer ?
#
loop_
_entity_poly.entity_id
_entity_poly.type
_entity_poly.pdbx_seq_one_letter_code
_entity_poly.pdbx_strand_id
1 'polypeptide(L)'
;MGKRFVVDNSIVMTWCFRDEANSYADAVLNSLTESVAVVPAIWPLEVVNVLLVTEHRKRLHESDSVRFISLLSQLPIVVERTWPERMMKDLLALGRENSLSSYDAAY
;
A
#
# COMPACT_ATOMS: atom_id res chain seq x y z
N MET A 1 3.40 -23.05 4.17
CA MET A 1 3.55 -21.85 3.31
C MET A 1 2.44 -20.89 3.71
N GLY A 2 2.74 -19.76 4.33
CA GLY A 2 1.69 -18.78 4.72
C GLY A 2 0.96 -18.24 3.48
N LYS A 3 -0.32 -17.87 3.63
CA LYS A 3 -1.11 -17.29 2.54
C LYS A 3 -0.49 -15.95 2.12
N ARG A 4 -0.55 -15.64 0.81
CA ARG A 4 -0.13 -14.36 0.26
C ARG A 4 -1.31 -13.65 -0.37
N PHE A 5 -1.34 -12.34 -0.23
CA PHE A 5 -2.35 -11.49 -0.87
C PHE A 5 -1.74 -10.14 -1.22
N VAL A 6 -2.32 -9.46 -2.21
CA VAL A 6 -1.95 -8.09 -2.55
C VAL A 6 -2.76 -7.14 -1.66
N VAL A 7 -2.10 -6.14 -1.06
CA VAL A 7 -2.77 -5.10 -0.27
C VAL A 7 -2.62 -3.75 -0.94
N ASP A 8 -3.73 -3.05 -1.11
CA ASP A 8 -3.72 -1.72 -1.70
C ASP A 8 -3.22 -0.64 -0.72
N ASN A 9 -2.60 0.42 -1.25
CA ASN A 9 -2.11 1.53 -0.42
C ASN A 9 -3.23 2.22 0.37
N SER A 10 -4.43 2.36 -0.20
CA SER A 10 -5.56 2.98 0.50
C SER A 10 -5.94 2.22 1.78
N ILE A 11 -5.88 0.88 1.76
CA ILE A 11 -6.13 0.04 2.93
C ILE A 11 -5.06 0.26 3.99
N VAL A 12 -3.78 0.25 3.59
CA VAL A 12 -2.66 0.51 4.51
C VAL A 12 -2.80 1.87 5.19
N MET A 13 -3.19 2.90 4.44
CA MET A 13 -3.29 4.26 4.96
C MET A 13 -4.39 4.44 6.00
N THR A 14 -5.43 3.60 6.00
CA THR A 14 -6.45 3.62 7.07
C THR A 14 -5.86 3.28 8.45
N TRP A 15 -4.76 2.50 8.53
CA TRP A 15 -4.09 2.19 9.79
C TRP A 15 -3.35 3.39 10.38
N CYS A 16 -3.05 4.40 9.55
CA CYS A 16 -2.43 5.66 9.98
C CYS A 16 -3.47 6.62 10.57
N PHE A 17 -4.64 6.71 9.93
CA PHE A 17 -5.66 7.70 10.24
C PHE A 17 -6.75 7.11 11.14
N ARG A 18 -6.69 7.45 12.43
CA ARG A 18 -7.59 6.92 13.48
C ARG A 18 -9.07 7.29 13.32
N ASP A 19 -9.39 8.27 12.48
CA ASP A 19 -10.73 8.85 12.39
C ASP A 19 -11.71 8.02 11.53
N GLU A 20 -11.23 6.97 10.86
CA GLU A 20 -12.06 6.11 10.02
C GLU A 20 -11.97 4.65 10.50
N ALA A 21 -12.85 4.25 11.41
CA ALA A 21 -12.98 2.86 11.80
C ALA A 21 -13.36 2.01 10.58
N ASN A 22 -12.40 1.24 10.07
CA ASN A 22 -12.58 0.40 8.88
C ASN A 22 -12.37 -1.07 9.25
N SER A 23 -13.47 -1.75 9.57
CA SER A 23 -13.47 -3.17 9.96
C SER A 23 -12.79 -4.09 8.93
N TYR A 24 -12.82 -3.72 7.64
CA TYR A 24 -12.12 -4.48 6.61
C TYR A 24 -10.61 -4.28 6.72
N ALA A 25 -10.13 -3.04 6.85
CA ALA A 25 -8.71 -2.78 7.01
C ALA A 25 -8.15 -3.36 8.31
N ASP A 26 -8.93 -3.36 9.40
CA ASP A 26 -8.56 -4.02 10.65
C ASP A 26 -8.44 -5.54 10.47
N ALA A 27 -9.37 -6.16 9.73
CA ALA A 27 -9.30 -7.58 9.40
C ALA A 27 -8.08 -7.91 8.54
N VAL A 28 -7.74 -7.05 7.57
CA VAL A 28 -6.51 -7.19 6.77
C VAL A 28 -5.28 -7.10 7.66
N LEU A 29 -5.19 -6.12 8.56
CA LEU A 29 -4.08 -5.98 9.52
C LEU A 29 -3.95 -7.23 10.40
N ASN A 30 -5.06 -7.73 10.95
CA ASN A 30 -5.07 -8.95 11.77
C ASN A 30 -4.62 -10.19 10.98
N SER A 31 -4.97 -10.30 9.70
CA SER A 31 -4.59 -11.44 8.85
C SER A 31 -3.08 -11.55 8.63
N LEU A 32 -2.33 -10.45 8.78
CA LEU A 32 -0.87 -10.42 8.66
C LEU A 32 -0.16 -11.20 9.77
N THR A 33 -0.87 -11.61 10.82
CA THR A 33 -0.32 -12.53 11.83
C THR A 33 -0.02 -13.92 11.26
N GLU A 34 -0.76 -14.35 10.23
CA GLU A 34 -0.64 -15.68 9.61
C GLU A 34 -0.29 -15.63 8.12
N SER A 35 -0.29 -14.43 7.52
CA SER A 35 -0.18 -14.20 6.09
C SER A 35 0.88 -13.14 5.77
N VAL A 36 1.33 -13.12 4.52
CA VAL A 36 2.28 -12.12 4.01
C VAL A 36 1.56 -11.27 2.96
N ALA A 37 1.56 -9.96 3.15
CA ALA A 37 1.09 -9.04 2.12
C ALA A 37 2.19 -8.81 1.07
N VAL A 38 1.78 -8.60 -0.17
CA VAL A 38 2.63 -8.22 -1.29
C VAL A 38 2.14 -6.88 -1.83
N VAL A 39 3.08 -6.01 -2.20
CA VAL A 39 2.78 -4.69 -2.78
C VAL A 39 3.70 -4.42 -3.97
N PRO A 40 3.25 -3.64 -4.97
CA PRO A 40 4.08 -3.30 -6.11
C PRO A 40 5.25 -2.39 -5.71
N ALA A 41 6.28 -2.32 -6.55
CA ALA A 41 7.46 -1.46 -6.27
C ALA A 41 7.13 0.03 -6.16
N ILE A 42 5.97 0.47 -6.63
CA ILE A 42 5.51 1.87 -6.52
C ILE A 42 4.94 2.20 -5.15
N TRP A 43 4.49 1.20 -4.39
CA TRP A 43 3.81 1.39 -3.11
C TRP A 43 4.58 2.26 -2.09
N PRO A 44 5.92 2.15 -1.91
CA PRO A 44 6.64 3.05 -1.00
C PRO A 44 6.50 4.53 -1.37
N LEU A 45 6.41 4.85 -2.67
CA LEU A 45 6.22 6.23 -3.14
C LEU A 45 4.80 6.71 -2.84
N GLU A 46 3.81 5.83 -2.96
CA GLU A 46 2.42 6.14 -2.66
C GLU A 46 2.22 6.40 -1.15
N VAL A 47 2.79 5.56 -0.28
CA VAL A 47 2.77 5.75 1.17
C VAL A 47 3.36 7.11 1.54
N VAL A 48 4.59 7.41 1.07
CA VAL A 48 5.28 8.66 1.39
C VAL A 48 4.51 9.87 0.84
N ASN A 49 3.96 9.78 -0.37
CA ASN A 49 3.18 10.86 -0.96
C ASN A 49 1.91 11.16 -0.15
N VAL A 50 1.18 10.15 0.33
CA VAL A 50 0.00 10.37 1.18
C VAL A 50 0.39 11.05 2.50
N LEU A 51 1.49 10.63 3.14
CA LEU A 51 1.98 11.26 4.37
C LEU A 51 2.34 12.75 4.13
N LEU A 52 3.15 13.03 3.10
CA LEU A 52 3.54 14.41 2.74
C LEU A 52 2.34 15.31 2.43
N VAL A 53 1.40 14.82 1.62
CA VAL A 53 0.18 15.57 1.28
C VAL A 53 -0.65 15.86 2.54
N THR A 54 -0.69 14.94 3.49
CA THR A 54 -1.46 15.10 4.73
C THR A 54 -0.77 16.05 5.71
N GLU A 55 0.55 15.99 5.82
CA GLU A 55 1.38 16.96 6.56
C GLU A 55 1.23 18.38 6.00
N HIS A 56 1.30 18.54 4.67
CA HIS A 56 1.09 19.83 4.01
C HIS A 56 -0.30 20.41 4.29
N ARG A 57 -1.30 19.54 4.47
CA ARG A 57 -2.66 19.93 4.87
C ARG A 57 -2.82 20.12 6.39
N LYS A 58 -1.75 19.99 7.18
CA LYS A 58 -1.72 20.09 8.65
C LYS A 58 -2.67 19.11 9.34
N ARG A 59 -2.89 17.93 8.75
CA ARG A 59 -3.77 16.87 9.29
C ARG A 59 -2.98 15.72 9.93
N LEU A 60 -1.65 15.75 9.84
CA LEU A 60 -0.74 14.78 10.43
C LEU A 60 0.56 15.52 10.82
N HIS A 61 1.15 15.18 11.98
CA HIS A 61 2.45 15.72 12.37
C HIS A 61 3.58 14.86 11.79
N GLU A 62 4.73 15.48 11.50
CA GLU A 62 5.94 14.78 11.01
C GLU A 62 6.34 13.61 11.92
N SER A 63 6.21 13.78 13.25
CA SER A 63 6.49 12.72 14.22
C SER A 63 5.56 11.51 14.08
N ASP A 64 4.30 11.74 13.69
CA ASP A 64 3.32 10.67 13.49
C ASP A 64 3.62 9.92 12.19
N SER A 65 4.05 10.61 11.13
CA SER A 65 4.51 9.98 9.89
C SER A 65 5.72 9.08 10.11
N VAL A 66 6.74 9.57 10.82
CA VAL A 66 7.94 8.78 11.16
C VAL A 66 7.56 7.56 11.99
N ARG A 67 6.69 7.75 12.98
CA ARG A 67 6.17 6.64 13.80
C ARG A 67 5.42 5.62 12.95
N PHE A 68 4.57 6.07 12.03
CA PHE A 68 3.78 5.19 11.16
C PHE A 68 4.68 4.35 10.26
N ILE A 69 5.68 4.95 9.61
CA ILE A 69 6.67 4.22 8.79
C ILE A 69 7.39 3.17 9.63
N SER A 70 7.77 3.51 10.87
CA SER A 70 8.44 2.57 11.77
C SER A 70 7.55 1.40 12.20
N LEU A 71 6.23 1.59 12.30
CA LEU A 71 5.29 0.50 12.57
C LEU A 71 5.08 -0.36 11.33
N LEU A 72 4.94 0.29 10.17
CA LEU A 72 4.71 -0.36 8.89
C LEU A 72 5.86 -1.29 8.49
N SER A 73 7.10 -0.92 8.80
CA SER A 73 8.29 -1.76 8.54
C SER A 73 8.37 -3.01 9.41
N GLN A 74 7.54 -3.13 10.46
CA GLN A 74 7.45 -4.32 11.31
C GLN A 74 6.43 -5.33 10.80
N LEU A 75 5.58 -4.93 9.83
CA LEU A 75 4.57 -5.80 9.25
C LEU A 75 5.18 -6.72 8.17
N PRO A 76 4.65 -7.93 7.96
CA PRO A 76 5.10 -8.84 6.91
C PRO A 76 4.55 -8.41 5.53
N ILE A 77 4.99 -7.24 5.07
CA ILE A 77 4.68 -6.67 3.76
C ILE A 77 5.94 -6.76 2.88
N VAL A 78 5.83 -7.46 1.76
CA VAL A 78 6.94 -7.65 0.82
C VAL A 78 6.69 -6.81 -0.42
N VAL A 79 7.64 -5.93 -0.73
CA VAL A 79 7.63 -5.18 -1.99
C VAL A 79 8.11 -6.10 -3.12
N GLU A 80 7.28 -6.30 -4.14
CA GLU A 80 7.65 -7.02 -5.36
C GLU A 80 8.50 -6.10 -6.25
N ARG A 81 9.81 -6.41 -6.35
CA ARG A 81 10.82 -5.53 -6.97
C ARG A 81 11.10 -5.83 -8.45
N THR A 82 10.49 -6.85 -9.03
CA THR A 82 10.87 -7.33 -10.37
C THR A 82 9.96 -6.73 -11.44
N TRP A 83 10.52 -5.86 -12.29
CA TRP A 83 9.82 -5.29 -13.45
C TRP A 83 10.54 -5.66 -14.76
N PRO A 84 10.27 -6.84 -15.35
CA PRO A 84 10.74 -7.14 -16.70
C PRO A 84 10.05 -6.21 -17.72
N GLU A 85 10.69 -5.87 -18.85
CA GLU A 85 10.07 -5.07 -19.93
C GLU A 85 8.71 -5.61 -20.40
N ARG A 86 8.50 -6.93 -20.29
CA ARG A 86 7.21 -7.58 -20.59
C ARG A 86 6.08 -7.02 -19.70
N MET A 87 6.38 -6.72 -18.44
CA MET A 87 5.42 -6.21 -17.47
C MET A 87 4.87 -4.84 -17.86
N MET A 88 5.64 -3.95 -18.50
CA MET A 88 5.10 -2.64 -18.94
C MET A 88 4.04 -2.79 -20.04
N LYS A 89 4.23 -3.74 -20.97
CA LYS A 89 3.24 -4.02 -22.02
C LYS A 89 1.99 -4.65 -21.43
N ASP A 90 2.17 -5.57 -20.49
CA ASP A 90 1.07 -6.24 -19.78
C ASP A 90 0.28 -5.22 -18.93
N LEU A 91 0.97 -4.33 -18.21
CA LEU A 91 0.36 -3.26 -17.41
C LEU A 91 -0.45 -2.28 -18.28
N LEU A 92 0.11 -1.90 -19.44
CA LEU A 92 -0.59 -1.04 -20.40
C LEU A 92 -1.83 -1.73 -20.99
N ALA A 93 -1.74 -3.03 -21.29
CA ALA A 93 -2.87 -3.81 -21.77
C ALA A 93 -3.96 -3.90 -20.68
N LEU A 94 -3.57 -4.21 -19.45
CA LEU A 94 -4.47 -4.34 -18.30
C LEU A 94 -5.17 -3.01 -17.98
N GLY A 95 -4.42 -1.90 -18.00
CA GLY A 95 -4.96 -0.56 -17.81
C GLY A 95 -5.97 -0.16 -18.88
N ARG A 96 -5.73 -0.54 -20.15
CA ARG A 96 -6.69 -0.29 -21.24
C ARG A 96 -7.95 -1.14 -21.12
N GLU A 97 -7.77 -2.43 -20.84
CA GLU A 97 -8.88 -3.39 -20.75
C GLU A 97 -9.82 -3.04 -19.59
N ASN A 98 -9.26 -2.58 -18.46
CA ASN A 98 -10.01 -2.31 -17.24
C ASN A 98 -10.24 -0.81 -16.98
N SER A 99 -9.82 0.08 -17.89
CA SER A 99 -9.88 1.54 -17.72
C SER A 99 -9.20 2.02 -16.42
N LEU A 100 -8.07 1.39 -16.06
CA LEU A 100 -7.30 1.67 -14.85
C LEU A 100 -6.11 2.58 -15.14
N SER A 101 -5.70 3.36 -14.13
CA SER A 101 -4.40 4.03 -14.18
C SER A 101 -3.26 3.00 -14.08
N SER A 102 -2.04 3.42 -14.42
CA SER A 102 -0.87 2.55 -14.24
C SER A 102 -0.59 2.21 -12.77
N TYR A 103 -1.04 3.04 -11.83
CA TYR A 103 -0.92 2.79 -10.40
C TYR A 103 -1.86 1.66 -9.99
N ASP A 104 -3.14 1.78 -10.36
CA ASP A 104 -4.15 0.78 -10.01
C ASP A 104 -3.90 -0.55 -10.71
N ALA A 105 -3.42 -0.53 -11.96
CA ALA A 105 -3.07 -1.74 -12.72
C ALA A 105 -1.84 -2.47 -12.16
N ALA A 106 -1.09 -1.87 -11.24
CA ALA A 106 0.05 -2.49 -10.58
C ALA A 106 -0.34 -3.36 -9.37
N TYR A 107 -1.58 -3.27 -8.90
CA TYR A 107 -2.17 -4.09 -7.83
C TYR A 107 -3.03 -5.21 -8.40
#